data_AF-A0AAE1BF97-F1
#
_entry.id   AF-A0AAE1BF97-F1
#
_cell.length_a   1.000
_cell.length_b   1.000
_cell.length_c   1.000
_cell.angle_alpha   90.00
_cell.angle_beta   90.00
_cell.angle_gamma   90.00
#
_symmetry.space_group_name_H-M   'P 1'
#
loop_
_entity.id
_entity.type
_entity.pdbx_description
1 polymer ?
#
loop_
_entity_poly.entity_id
_entity_poly.type
_entity_poly.pdbx_seq_one_letter_code
_entity_poly.pdbx_strand_id
1 'polypeptide(L)'
;MAMYYSETPSISVIITRLPTDNDLTALDAFSSFYFMMSYKFLRREDAVVRYGKDTEPKYLGLRDKTTVCNAAFDNCDQRPCYVQSPNFPGMYPRNTTCYYPAEAKTRHHLVRRAILALSQADGHLVHIKSQAQPHDTAERHLKLYGDCYYVGDYVRVYDGNSTTSPVLVTFCRGDVVPEIVSSGPRTPH
;
A
#
# COMPACT_ATOMS: atom_id res chain seq x y z
N MET A 1 -4.76 11.54 13.98
CA MET A 1 -3.34 11.29 14.33
C MET A 1 -2.82 10.09 13.53
N ALA A 2 -1.56 10.09 13.10
CA ALA A 2 -0.94 8.99 12.37
C ALA A 2 -0.40 7.94 13.37
N MET A 3 -0.82 6.68 13.28
CA MET A 3 -0.39 5.61 14.19
C MET A 3 0.45 4.56 13.46
N TYR A 4 1.59 4.20 14.03
CA TYR A 4 2.49 3.16 13.53
C TYR A 4 2.44 1.89 14.39
N TYR A 5 2.65 0.72 13.81
CA TYR A 5 2.65 -0.55 14.56
C TYR A 5 4.01 -1.23 14.41
N SER A 6 4.58 -1.67 15.54
CA SER A 6 5.85 -2.40 15.55
C SER A 6 5.67 -3.79 16.15
N GLU A 7 6.23 -4.79 15.48
CA GLU A 7 6.30 -6.18 15.97
C GLU A 7 7.61 -6.46 16.73
N THR A 8 8.58 -5.54 16.66
CA THR A 8 9.84 -5.62 17.41
C THR A 8 9.66 -5.02 18.80
N PRO A 9 10.45 -5.44 19.81
CA PRO A 9 10.37 -4.89 21.16
C PRO A 9 10.90 -3.45 21.29
N SER A 10 11.51 -2.91 20.24
CA SER A 10 12.07 -1.55 20.21
C SER A 10 11.73 -0.85 18.88
N ILE A 11 11.78 0.48 18.90
CA ILE A 11 11.62 1.36 17.73
C ILE A 11 12.83 2.29 17.69
N SER A 12 13.42 2.44 16.49
CA SER A 12 14.47 3.41 16.24
C SER A 12 13.91 4.58 15.45
N VAL A 13 14.09 5.81 15.95
CA VAL A 13 13.66 7.04 15.28
C VAL A 13 14.91 7.86 14.95
N ILE A 14 15.07 8.19 13.69
CA ILE A 14 16.15 9.07 13.21
C ILE A 14 15.49 10.38 12.77
N ILE A 15 15.88 11.49 13.41
CA ILE A 15 15.38 12.83 13.09
C ILE A 15 16.54 13.61 12.49
N THR A 16 16.38 14.02 11.24
CA THR A 16 17.36 14.86 10.53
C THR A 16 16.73 16.21 10.24
N ARG A 17 17.31 17.29 10.80
CA ARG A 17 16.95 18.66 10.44
C ARG A 17 17.79 19.08 9.24
N LEU A 18 17.13 19.40 8.12
CA LEU A 18 17.79 19.98 6.95
C LEU A 18 17.94 21.50 7.17
N PRO A 19 19.08 22.12 6.80
CA PRO A 19 19.22 23.58 6.81
C PRO A 19 18.27 24.20 5.79
N THR A 20 17.66 25.33 6.11
CA THR A 20 16.86 26.12 5.16
C THR A 20 17.67 27.34 4.70
N ASP A 21 17.58 27.73 3.43
CA ASP A 21 18.34 28.87 2.84
C ASP A 21 18.17 30.22 3.59
N ASN A 22 17.14 30.34 4.43
CA ASN A 22 16.85 31.51 5.27
C ASN A 22 17.44 31.46 6.70
N ASP A 23 18.27 30.48 7.05
CA ASP A 23 18.99 30.39 8.35
C ASP A 23 19.98 31.54 8.61
N LEU A 24 19.98 32.58 7.76
CA LEU A 24 20.79 33.80 7.88
C LEU A 24 20.31 34.76 8.98
N THR A 25 19.13 34.52 9.58
CA THR A 25 18.69 35.31 10.75
C THR A 25 18.82 34.47 12.02
N ALA A 26 19.52 35.02 13.02
CA ALA A 26 19.68 34.40 14.33
C ALA A 26 18.34 34.06 15.04
N LEU A 27 17.20 34.55 14.54
CA LEU A 27 15.86 34.24 15.04
C LEU A 27 15.39 32.82 14.68
N ASP A 28 15.72 32.29 13.49
CA ASP A 28 15.29 30.95 13.06
C ASP A 28 16.15 29.82 13.66
N ALA A 29 17.36 30.15 14.12
CA ALA A 29 18.22 29.25 14.88
C ALA A 29 17.59 28.87 16.25
N PHE A 30 16.73 29.71 16.82
CA PHE A 30 16.02 29.46 18.09
C PHE A 30 14.61 28.88 17.91
N SER A 31 14.16 28.61 16.67
CA SER A 31 12.88 27.96 16.42
C SER A 31 12.89 26.53 16.99
N SER A 32 12.11 26.29 18.04
CA SER A 32 11.93 24.99 18.66
C SER A 32 11.23 24.05 17.67
N PHE A 33 11.90 22.97 17.25
CA PHE A 33 11.24 21.94 16.45
C PHE A 33 10.45 21.00 17.38
N TYR A 34 9.20 20.71 17.02
CA TYR A 34 8.36 19.74 17.74
C TYR A 34 8.07 18.56 16.82
N PHE A 35 8.45 17.36 17.26
CA PHE A 35 8.18 16.11 16.56
C PHE A 35 7.30 15.22 17.44
N MET A 36 6.20 14.73 16.89
CA MET A 36 5.29 13.81 17.57
C MET A 36 5.03 12.59 16.71
N MET A 37 5.25 11.40 17.29
CA MET A 37 4.97 10.12 16.67
C MET A 37 4.14 9.26 17.61
N SER A 38 3.06 8.67 17.08
CA SER A 38 2.28 7.66 17.80
C SER A 38 2.63 6.28 17.28
N TYR A 39 2.93 5.37 18.19
CA TYR A 39 3.20 3.98 17.86
C TYR A 39 2.51 3.03 18.84
N LYS A 40 2.33 1.78 18.41
CA LYS A 40 1.85 0.68 19.25
C LYS A 40 2.67 -0.58 18.98
N PHE A 41 3.16 -1.20 20.04
CA PHE A 41 3.75 -2.53 19.96
C PHE A 41 2.62 -3.56 19.86
N LEU A 42 2.73 -4.46 18.89
CA LEU A 42 1.74 -5.50 18.65
C LEU A 42 2.47 -6.79 18.32
N ARG A 43 2.23 -7.84 19.10
CA ARG A 43 2.80 -9.15 18.79
C ARG A 43 2.13 -9.73 17.55
N ARG A 44 2.82 -10.64 16.88
CA ARG A 44 2.35 -11.21 15.61
C ARG A 44 1.05 -11.99 15.80
N GLU A 45 0.94 -12.75 16.89
CA GLU A 45 -0.24 -13.52 17.29
C GLU A 45 -1.45 -12.63 17.59
N ASP A 46 -1.22 -11.43 18.12
CA ASP A 46 -2.27 -10.46 18.42
C ASP A 46 -2.71 -9.66 17.19
N ALA A 47 -1.92 -9.69 16.10
CA ALA A 47 -2.13 -8.92 14.88
C ALA A 47 -3.13 -9.59 13.92
N VAL A 48 -4.28 -10.00 14.44
CA VAL A 48 -5.34 -10.73 13.70
C VAL A 48 -5.85 -9.96 12.47
N VAL A 49 -5.92 -8.63 12.55
CA VAL A 49 -6.33 -7.79 11.40
C VAL A 49 -5.34 -7.94 10.23
N ARG A 50 -4.03 -8.01 10.54
CA ARG A 50 -2.94 -8.12 9.56
C ARG A 50 -2.82 -9.55 9.05
N TYR A 51 -2.71 -10.53 9.94
CA TYR A 51 -2.34 -11.92 9.62
C TYR A 51 -3.50 -12.90 9.58
N GLY A 52 -4.71 -12.52 9.97
CA GLY A 52 -5.82 -13.46 10.18
C GLY A 52 -5.71 -14.16 11.52
N LYS A 53 -6.66 -15.06 11.80
CA LYS A 53 -6.62 -15.94 12.97
C LYS A 53 -5.71 -17.13 12.67
N ASP A 54 -5.21 -17.82 13.69
CA ASP A 54 -4.39 -19.03 13.51
C ASP A 54 -5.12 -20.13 12.72
N THR A 55 -6.45 -20.20 12.84
CA THR A 55 -7.29 -21.14 12.09
C THR A 55 -7.48 -20.74 10.63
N GLU A 56 -7.34 -19.47 10.31
CA GLU A 56 -7.64 -18.86 9.00
C GLU A 56 -6.61 -17.76 8.68
N PRO A 57 -5.34 -18.14 8.43
CA PRO A 57 -4.29 -17.17 8.18
C PRO A 57 -4.48 -16.48 6.82
N LYS A 58 -4.24 -15.18 6.79
CA LYS A 58 -4.21 -14.39 5.55
C LYS A 58 -2.88 -14.61 4.84
N TYR A 59 -2.93 -14.99 3.57
CA TYR A 59 -1.74 -15.06 2.74
C TYR A 59 -1.36 -13.68 2.20
N LEU A 60 -0.22 -13.14 2.67
CA LEU A 60 0.27 -11.80 2.36
C LEU A 60 1.41 -11.76 1.32
N GLY A 61 1.56 -12.85 0.56
CA GLY A 61 2.64 -13.02 -0.40
C GLY A 61 3.97 -13.44 0.21
N LEU A 62 4.91 -13.82 -0.66
CA LEU A 62 6.31 -14.09 -0.33
C LEU A 62 7.05 -12.75 -0.21
N ARG A 63 7.38 -12.37 1.03
CA ARG A 63 8.04 -11.08 1.33
C ARG A 63 9.48 -11.07 0.82
N ASP A 64 9.81 -10.01 0.10
CA ASP A 64 11.18 -9.69 -0.26
C ASP A 64 11.87 -9.00 0.93
N LYS A 65 12.83 -9.71 1.55
CA LYS A 65 13.58 -9.21 2.71
C LYS A 65 14.53 -8.05 2.38
N THR A 66 14.78 -7.78 1.10
CA THR A 66 15.67 -6.69 0.66
C THR A 66 14.95 -5.35 0.57
N THR A 67 13.62 -5.34 0.65
CA THR A 67 12.80 -4.13 0.55
C THR A 67 11.90 -3.96 1.76
N VAL A 68 11.34 -2.76 1.91
CA VAL A 68 10.44 -2.44 3.02
C VAL A 68 9.10 -3.20 2.92
N CYS A 69 8.66 -3.55 1.71
CA CYS A 69 7.27 -3.96 1.51
C CYS A 69 6.96 -4.87 0.32
N ASN A 70 7.88 -5.11 -0.62
CA ASN A 70 7.56 -5.92 -1.80
C ASN A 70 7.17 -7.33 -1.38
N ALA A 71 6.18 -7.88 -2.09
CA ALA A 71 5.73 -9.25 -1.87
C ALA A 71 5.21 -9.85 -3.17
N ALA A 72 5.67 -11.06 -3.50
CA ALA A 72 5.18 -11.80 -4.67
C ALA A 72 4.01 -12.70 -4.28
N PHE A 73 2.95 -12.72 -5.10
CA PHE A 73 1.75 -13.51 -4.85
C PHE A 73 1.63 -14.63 -5.88
N ASP A 74 1.46 -15.85 -5.37
CA ASP A 74 1.20 -17.04 -6.17
C ASP A 74 0.00 -17.83 -5.64
N ASN A 75 -0.50 -18.74 -6.48
CA ASN A 75 -1.56 -19.69 -6.14
C ASN A 75 -2.82 -19.04 -5.53
N CYS A 76 -3.17 -17.84 -5.99
CA CYS A 76 -4.36 -17.12 -5.54
C CYS A 76 -5.68 -17.76 -6.04
N ASP A 77 -5.58 -18.79 -6.88
CA ASP A 77 -6.67 -19.69 -7.28
C ASP A 77 -7.01 -20.74 -6.22
N GLN A 78 -6.03 -21.13 -5.40
CA GLN A 78 -6.18 -22.15 -4.36
C GLN A 78 -6.49 -21.54 -2.99
N ARG A 79 -6.15 -20.27 -2.78
CA ARG A 79 -6.36 -19.54 -1.53
C ARG A 79 -6.55 -18.04 -1.79
N PRO A 80 -7.29 -17.31 -0.95
CA PRO A 80 -7.39 -15.87 -1.07
C PRO A 80 -6.03 -15.20 -0.76
N CYS A 81 -5.65 -14.27 -1.61
CA CYS A 81 -4.46 -13.43 -1.47
C CYS A 81 -4.86 -12.04 -0.97
N TYR A 82 -4.13 -11.51 0.03
CA TYR A 82 -4.42 -10.21 0.60
C TYR A 82 -3.24 -9.27 0.41
N VAL A 83 -3.44 -8.23 -0.41
CA VAL A 83 -2.48 -7.14 -0.56
C VAL A 83 -2.72 -6.12 0.54
N GLN A 84 -1.65 -5.66 1.18
CA GLN A 84 -1.69 -4.68 2.24
C GLN A 84 -0.57 -3.67 2.05
N SER A 85 -0.86 -2.39 2.29
CA SER A 85 0.17 -1.37 2.40
C SER A 85 1.15 -1.75 3.53
N PRO A 86 2.42 -1.32 3.46
CA PRO A 86 3.32 -1.48 4.59
C PRO A 86 2.68 -0.91 5.86
N ASN A 87 2.91 -1.59 6.98
CA ASN A 87 2.41 -1.23 8.29
C ASN A 87 0.87 -1.23 8.49
N PHE A 88 0.06 -1.71 7.52
CA PHE A 88 -1.40 -1.88 7.73
C PHE A 88 -1.71 -2.64 9.03
N PRO A 89 -2.71 -2.23 9.85
CA PRO A 89 -3.67 -1.12 9.65
C PRO A 89 -3.15 0.26 10.07
N GLY A 90 -1.87 0.38 10.40
CA GLY A 90 -1.21 1.65 10.65
C GLY A 90 -0.88 2.45 9.38
N MET A 91 -0.20 3.57 9.60
CA MET A 91 0.26 4.46 8.55
C MET A 91 1.40 3.84 7.76
N TYR A 92 1.26 3.80 6.43
CA TYR A 92 2.37 3.44 5.55
C TYR A 92 3.50 4.49 5.63
N PRO A 93 4.78 4.10 5.50
CA PRO A 93 5.89 5.04 5.52
C PRO A 93 5.84 6.00 4.31
N ARG A 94 6.31 7.23 4.51
CA ARG A 94 6.42 8.23 3.42
C ARG A 94 7.51 7.84 2.42
N ASN A 95 7.41 8.36 1.20
CA ASN A 95 8.41 8.17 0.14
C ASN A 95 8.76 6.70 -0.11
N THR A 96 7.76 5.83 -0.07
CA THR A 96 7.93 4.38 -0.21
C THR A 96 7.13 3.89 -1.41
N THR A 97 7.79 3.20 -2.33
CA THR A 97 7.15 2.54 -3.47
C THR A 97 7.24 1.02 -3.26
N CYS A 98 6.10 0.35 -3.34
CA CYS A 98 5.98 -1.10 -3.13
C CYS A 98 5.48 -1.77 -4.40
N TYR A 99 6.06 -2.93 -4.73
CA TYR A 99 5.65 -3.75 -5.85
C TYR A 99 5.07 -5.09 -5.38
N TYR A 100 3.91 -5.45 -5.92
CA TYR A 100 3.16 -6.66 -5.56
C TYR A 100 2.84 -7.49 -6.82
N PRO A 101 3.84 -8.13 -7.45
CA PRO A 101 3.58 -8.98 -8.61
C PRO A 101 2.69 -10.16 -8.20
N ALA A 102 1.64 -10.41 -8.98
CA ALA A 102 0.73 -11.52 -8.78
C ALA A 102 0.62 -12.34 -10.08
N GLU A 103 0.87 -13.64 -9.98
CA GLU A 103 0.88 -14.53 -11.14
C GLU A 103 -0.17 -15.62 -11.02
N ALA A 104 -0.98 -15.77 -12.07
CA ALA A 104 -1.90 -16.87 -12.22
C ALA A 104 -1.23 -18.02 -12.99
N LYS A 105 -0.86 -19.10 -12.29
CA LYS A 105 -0.32 -20.30 -12.95
C LYS A 105 -1.46 -21.04 -13.63
N THR A 106 -1.45 -21.04 -14.97
CA THR A 106 -2.38 -21.89 -15.73
C THR A 106 -1.81 -23.30 -15.73
N ARG A 107 -2.55 -24.30 -15.22
CA ARG A 107 -2.14 -25.70 -15.38
C ARG A 107 -2.13 -26.01 -16.88
N HIS A 108 -1.00 -26.47 -17.39
CA HIS A 108 -0.68 -26.73 -18.81
C HIS A 108 -1.69 -27.58 -19.61
N HIS A 109 -2.75 -28.09 -18.99
CA HIS A 109 -3.74 -28.97 -19.60
C HIS A 109 -5.13 -28.33 -19.83
N LEU A 110 -5.35 -27.07 -19.43
CA LEU A 110 -6.66 -26.42 -19.60
C LEU A 110 -6.60 -25.31 -20.66
N VAL A 111 -7.48 -25.41 -21.66
CA VAL A 111 -7.87 -24.32 -22.58
C VAL A 111 -8.71 -23.28 -21.82
N ARG A 112 -8.23 -22.85 -20.65
CA ARG A 112 -8.88 -21.83 -19.82
C ARG A 112 -7.84 -20.78 -19.50
N ARG A 113 -8.18 -19.53 -19.75
CA ARG A 113 -7.35 -18.38 -19.40
C ARG A 113 -7.54 -18.13 -17.91
N ALA A 114 -6.44 -18.08 -17.17
CA ALA A 114 -6.48 -17.64 -15.78
C ALA A 114 -6.56 -16.11 -15.74
N ILE A 115 -7.51 -15.61 -14.95
CA ILE A 115 -7.79 -14.18 -14.77
C ILE A 115 -7.56 -13.84 -13.31
N LEU A 116 -6.97 -12.68 -13.05
CA LEU A 116 -6.79 -12.14 -11.71
C LEU A 116 -7.77 -10.99 -11.51
N ALA A 117 -8.47 -11.02 -10.38
CA ALA A 117 -9.37 -9.96 -9.97
C ALA A 117 -8.86 -9.35 -8.65
N LEU A 118 -8.74 -8.03 -8.61
CA LEU A 118 -8.42 -7.26 -7.41
C LEU A 118 -9.66 -6.45 -7.00
N SER A 119 -10.07 -6.55 -5.74
CA SER A 119 -11.20 -5.79 -5.21
C SER A 119 -11.06 -5.56 -3.71
N GLN A 120 -11.81 -4.58 -3.20
CA GLN A 120 -11.99 -4.37 -1.76
C GLN A 120 -13.40 -3.86 -1.50
N ALA A 121 -14.26 -4.74 -0.98
CA ALA A 121 -15.67 -4.43 -0.73
C ALA A 121 -15.87 -3.52 0.50
N ASP A 122 -14.99 -3.60 1.50
CA ASP A 122 -15.07 -2.74 2.69
C ASP A 122 -14.30 -1.44 2.46
N GLY A 123 -15.04 -0.37 2.17
CA GLY A 123 -14.46 0.95 1.91
C GLY A 123 -13.69 1.56 3.08
N HIS A 124 -13.84 1.05 4.30
CA HIS A 124 -13.05 1.50 5.45
C HIS A 124 -11.60 1.00 5.43
N LEU A 125 -11.31 0.00 4.61
CA LEU A 125 -9.97 -0.61 4.52
C LEU A 125 -9.07 0.08 3.50
N VAL A 126 -9.62 0.96 2.65
CA VAL A 126 -8.84 1.76 1.70
C VAL A 126 -8.94 3.22 2.11
N HIS A 127 -7.83 3.77 2.58
CA HIS A 127 -7.75 5.19 2.91
C HIS A 127 -6.31 5.71 2.70
N ILE A 128 -6.07 6.13 1.48
CA ILE A 128 -4.84 6.73 0.96
C ILE A 128 -4.89 8.22 1.27
N LYS A 129 -3.99 8.69 2.13
CA LYS A 129 -3.99 10.07 2.60
C LYS A 129 -3.35 10.96 1.56
N SER A 130 -4.03 12.06 1.21
CA SER A 130 -3.44 13.15 0.45
C SER A 130 -2.74 14.13 1.38
N GLN A 131 -1.71 14.83 0.88
CA GLN A 131 -1.30 16.07 1.53
C GLN A 131 -2.49 17.03 1.43
N ALA A 132 -2.98 17.50 2.58
CA ALA A 132 -4.21 18.26 2.67
C ALA A 132 -4.12 19.52 1.80
N GLN A 133 -5.02 19.67 0.83
CA GLN A 133 -5.35 21.00 0.32
C GLN A 133 -6.40 21.63 1.25
N PRO A 134 -6.36 22.96 1.47
CA PRO A 134 -7.31 23.65 2.36
C PRO A 134 -8.79 23.56 1.91
N HIS A 135 -9.04 23.12 0.67
CA HIS A 135 -10.37 22.91 0.10
C HIS A 135 -10.79 21.44 -0.01
N ASP A 136 -10.01 20.53 0.56
CA ASP A 136 -10.26 19.11 0.50
C ASP A 136 -11.41 18.77 1.46
N THR A 137 -12.64 18.87 0.96
CA THR A 137 -13.81 18.28 1.59
C THR A 137 -13.46 16.85 1.98
N ALA A 138 -13.90 16.42 3.17
CA ALA A 138 -13.67 15.09 3.73
C ALA A 138 -14.40 13.97 2.94
N GLU A 139 -14.38 14.05 1.62
CA GLU A 139 -15.03 13.15 0.71
C GLU A 139 -14.20 11.87 0.61
N ARG A 140 -14.70 10.84 1.29
CA ARG A 140 -14.20 9.47 1.23
C ARG A 140 -14.74 8.77 -0.01
N HIS A 141 -14.55 9.36 -1.19
CA HIS A 141 -14.83 8.68 -2.44
C HIS A 141 -13.53 8.28 -3.11
N LEU A 142 -13.57 7.18 -3.84
CA LEU A 142 -12.45 6.71 -4.64
C LEU A 142 -12.22 7.70 -5.81
N LYS A 143 -11.02 8.30 -5.88
CA LYS A 143 -10.62 9.16 -7.00
C LYS A 143 -9.77 8.37 -7.99
N LEU A 144 -9.89 8.68 -9.29
CA LEU A 144 -9.27 7.91 -10.37
C LEU A 144 -8.37 8.77 -11.26
N TYR A 145 -7.32 8.16 -11.81
CA TYR A 145 -6.46 8.72 -12.85
C TYR A 145 -5.98 10.16 -12.55
N GLY A 146 -6.42 11.13 -13.37
CA GLY A 146 -6.04 12.56 -13.32
C GLY A 146 -6.12 13.16 -11.93
N ASP A 147 -7.15 12.78 -11.18
CA ASP A 147 -7.43 13.30 -9.84
C ASP A 147 -6.40 12.90 -8.79
N CYS A 148 -5.54 11.92 -9.10
CA CYS A 148 -4.48 11.44 -8.23
C CYS A 148 -3.12 12.10 -8.49
N TYR A 149 -2.91 12.69 -9.66
CA TYR A 149 -1.57 13.17 -10.07
C TYR A 149 -1.14 14.46 -9.38
N TYR A 150 -2.08 15.25 -8.86
CA TYR A 150 -1.81 16.60 -8.39
C TYR A 150 -1.46 16.73 -6.91
N VAL A 151 -1.62 15.68 -6.08
CA VAL A 151 -1.77 15.93 -4.63
C VAL A 151 -1.30 14.83 -3.65
N GLY A 152 -1.01 13.60 -4.07
CA GLY A 152 -0.73 12.59 -3.05
C GLY A 152 -0.34 11.19 -3.51
N ASP A 153 -0.48 10.26 -2.58
CA ASP A 153 -0.18 8.86 -2.77
C ASP A 153 -1.28 8.19 -3.61
N TYR A 154 -0.93 7.12 -4.33
CA TYR A 154 -1.86 6.38 -5.17
C TYR A 154 -1.51 4.89 -5.21
N VAL A 155 -2.47 4.09 -5.64
CA VAL A 155 -2.28 2.71 -6.03
C VAL A 155 -2.50 2.62 -7.54
N ARG A 156 -1.60 1.91 -8.23
CA ARG A 156 -1.69 1.69 -9.66
C ARG A 156 -1.61 0.20 -9.97
N VAL A 157 -2.55 -0.26 -10.79
CA VAL A 157 -2.65 -1.66 -11.21
C VAL A 157 -2.25 -1.76 -12.67
N TYR A 158 -1.31 -2.65 -12.94
CA TYR A 158 -0.76 -2.90 -14.27
C TYR A 158 -1.23 -4.27 -14.78
N ASP A 159 -1.55 -4.36 -16.07
CA ASP A 159 -1.92 -5.59 -16.75
C ASP A 159 -0.69 -6.28 -17.35
N GLY A 160 0.15 -6.83 -16.48
CA GLY A 160 1.39 -7.50 -16.85
C GLY A 160 2.38 -7.58 -15.69
N ASN A 161 3.60 -8.02 -15.99
CA ASN A 161 4.63 -8.25 -14.98
C ASN A 161 5.57 -7.06 -14.74
N SER A 162 5.30 -5.90 -15.37
CA SER A 162 6.19 -4.73 -15.36
C SER A 162 5.41 -3.43 -15.19
N THR A 163 6.08 -2.40 -14.70
CA THR A 163 5.56 -1.02 -14.64
C THR A 163 5.44 -0.36 -16.01
N THR A 164 5.94 -1.02 -17.06
CA THR A 164 5.77 -0.61 -18.47
C THR A 164 4.55 -1.25 -19.13
N SER A 165 3.89 -2.21 -18.45
CA SER A 165 2.66 -2.84 -18.95
C SER A 165 1.49 -1.84 -18.96
N PRO A 166 0.41 -2.12 -19.72
CA PRO A 166 -0.78 -1.27 -19.73
C PRO A 166 -1.34 -1.04 -18.31
N VAL A 167 -1.74 0.18 -18.00
CA VAL A 167 -2.37 0.50 -16.71
C VAL A 167 -3.86 0.17 -16.80
N LEU A 168 -4.34 -0.70 -15.91
CA LEU A 168 -5.78 -0.96 -15.75
C LEU A 168 -6.45 0.21 -15.04
N VAL A 169 -5.90 0.60 -13.89
CA VAL A 169 -6.44 1.70 -13.09
C VAL A 169 -5.35 2.35 -12.24
N THR A 170 -5.50 3.64 -12.00
CA THR A 170 -4.82 4.35 -10.92
C THR A 170 -5.88 4.95 -10.01
N PHE A 171 -5.81 4.71 -8.71
CA PHE A 171 -6.75 5.24 -7.74
C PHE A 171 -6.06 5.79 -6.49
N CYS A 172 -6.72 6.73 -5.83
CA CYS A 172 -6.26 7.40 -4.62
C CYS A 172 -7.47 7.76 -3.74
N ARG A 173 -7.22 8.40 -2.59
CA ARG A 173 -8.23 8.61 -1.53
C ARG A 173 -8.70 7.30 -0.96
N GLY A 174 -9.99 6.98 -0.99
CA GLY A 174 -10.44 5.74 -0.39
C GLY A 174 -11.93 5.63 -0.36
N ASP A 175 -12.40 4.43 -0.62
CA ASP A 175 -13.75 3.90 -0.45
C ASP A 175 -13.69 2.43 -0.95
N VAL A 176 -14.83 1.83 -1.25
CA VAL A 176 -14.93 0.56 -1.99
C VAL A 176 -14.09 0.60 -3.27
N VAL A 177 -13.26 -0.43 -3.47
CA VAL A 177 -12.53 -0.64 -4.72
C VAL A 177 -13.30 -1.68 -5.52
N PRO A 178 -13.88 -1.31 -6.68
CA PRO A 178 -14.60 -2.25 -7.54
C PRO A 178 -13.64 -3.31 -8.10
N GLU A 179 -14.21 -4.35 -8.68
CA GLU A 179 -13.42 -5.42 -9.27
C GLU A 179 -12.59 -4.93 -10.46
N ILE A 180 -11.28 -5.08 -10.36
CA ILE A 180 -10.30 -4.78 -11.41
C ILE A 180 -9.80 -6.12 -11.94
N VAL A 181 -10.15 -6.42 -13.18
CA VAL A 181 -9.96 -7.73 -13.80
C VAL A 181 -8.83 -7.66 -14.82
N SER A 182 -7.86 -8.58 -14.75
CA SER A 182 -6.77 -8.67 -15.72
C SER A 182 -7.24 -9.20 -17.08
N SER A 183 -6.53 -8.86 -18.16
CA SER A 183 -6.85 -9.42 -19.49
C SER A 183 -6.44 -10.89 -19.66
N GLY A 184 -5.67 -11.43 -18.70
CA GLY A 184 -5.11 -12.78 -18.71
C GLY A 184 -3.81 -12.89 -19.54
N PRO A 185 -3.08 -14.01 -19.44
CA PRO A 185 -1.85 -14.19 -20.20
C PRO A 185 -2.15 -14.19 -21.70
N ARG A 186 -1.47 -13.30 -22.44
CA ARG A 186 -1.50 -13.29 -23.90
C ARG A 186 -0.92 -14.62 -24.38
N THR A 187 -1.75 -15.48 -24.97
CA THR A 187 -1.25 -16.67 -25.67
C THR A 187 -0.43 -16.18 -26.86
N PRO A 188 0.85 -16.56 -27.00
CA PRO A 188 1.56 -16.32 -28.25
C PRO A 188 0.81 -17.05 -29.37
N HIS A 189 0.47 -16.31 -30.42
CA HIS A 189 -0.10 -16.85 -31.65
C HIS A 189 0.97 -17.63 -32.43
#